data_AF-A0A1J5WFE3-F1
#
_entry.id   AF-A0A1J5WFE3-F1
#
_cell.length_a   1.000
_cell.length_b   1.000
_cell.length_c   1.000
_cell.angle_alpha   90.00
_cell.angle_beta   90.00
_cell.angle_gamma   90.00
#
_symmetry.space_group_name_H-M   'P 1'
#
loop_
_entity.id
_entity.type
_entity.pdbx_description
1 polymer ?
#
loop_
_entity_poly.entity_id
_entity_poly.type
_entity_poly.pdbx_seq_one_letter_code
_entity_poly.pdbx_strand_id
1 'polypeptide(L)'
;HGMARNRPFCLERSLAVSSLALENIKRMPPNSIGCVLERFNLTDTGLINILPKLRINKNCRVEWLGLTASEEAHVAGILAQEKPFCVGRVKDMWLKEYAVGVITKMSLKDCEI
;
A
#
# COMPACT_ATOMS: atom_id res chain seq x y z
N HIS A 1 22.70 12.10 14.36
CA HIS A 1 21.57 11.60 15.16
C HIS A 1 20.33 11.46 14.28
N GLY A 2 19.97 10.24 13.92
CA GLY A 2 18.80 9.96 13.08
C GLY A 2 17.53 9.96 13.92
N MET A 3 16.61 10.89 13.62
CA MET A 3 15.25 10.84 14.16
C MET A 3 14.50 9.70 13.48
N ALA A 4 14.65 8.48 14.00
CA ALA A 4 13.70 7.41 13.72
C ALA A 4 12.36 7.85 14.31
N ARG A 5 11.40 8.23 13.45
CA ARG A 5 9.99 8.36 13.85
C ARG A 5 9.50 6.95 14.18
N ASN A 6 9.63 6.54 15.44
CA ASN A 6 9.16 5.26 15.97
C ASN A 6 7.63 5.20 16.16
N ARG A 7 6.87 6.17 15.63
CA ARG A 7 5.42 6.12 15.64
C ARG A 7 4.96 5.61 14.29
N PRO A 8 4.33 4.43 14.24
CA PRO A 8 3.74 3.94 13.01
C PRO A 8 2.72 4.95 12.50
N PHE A 9 2.58 5.01 11.18
CA PHE A 9 1.64 5.90 10.52
C PHE A 9 0.37 5.12 10.17
N CYS A 10 -0.79 5.70 10.51
CA CYS A 10 -2.10 5.22 10.07
C CYS A 10 -2.54 5.99 8.84
N LEU A 11 -2.74 5.29 7.71
CA LEU A 11 -3.36 5.88 6.51
C LEU A 11 -4.79 5.38 6.40
N GLU A 12 -5.73 6.20 6.87
CA GLU A 12 -7.17 5.96 6.78
C GLU A 12 -7.82 7.19 6.14
N ARG A 13 -8.38 7.07 4.92
CA ARG A 13 -9.16 8.18 4.32
C ARG A 13 -10.09 7.74 3.16
N SER A 14 -11.26 8.40 3.11
CA SER A 14 -12.39 8.21 2.19
C SER A 14 -12.70 9.48 1.35
N LEU A 15 -11.71 10.35 1.09
CA LEU A 15 -11.92 11.62 0.37
C LEU A 15 -11.26 11.64 -1.01
N ALA A 16 -11.86 12.40 -1.92
CA ALA A 16 -11.40 12.62 -3.29
C ALA A 16 -9.95 13.12 -3.34
N VAL A 17 -9.20 12.57 -4.28
CA VAL A 17 -7.75 12.80 -4.45
C VAL A 17 -7.59 13.53 -5.76
N SER A 18 -6.86 14.65 -5.76
CA SER A 18 -6.68 15.40 -7.00
C SER A 18 -5.98 14.54 -8.06
N SER A 19 -6.34 14.74 -9.33
CA SER A 19 -5.67 14.10 -10.46
C SER A 19 -4.16 14.33 -10.44
N LEU A 20 -3.74 15.53 -10.03
CA LEU A 20 -2.33 15.90 -9.84
C LEU A 20 -1.64 15.03 -8.78
N ALA A 21 -2.30 14.75 -7.64
CA ALA A 21 -1.71 13.89 -6.62
C ALA A 21 -1.53 12.44 -7.13
N LEU A 22 -2.49 11.91 -7.88
CA LEU A 22 -2.39 10.59 -8.50
C LEU A 22 -1.28 10.53 -9.56
N GLU A 23 -1.16 11.56 -10.38
CA GLU A 23 -0.10 11.68 -11.37
C GLU A 23 1.28 11.75 -10.72
N ASN A 24 1.40 12.51 -9.63
CA ASN A 24 2.64 12.57 -8.86
C ASN A 24 3.02 11.18 -8.32
N ILE A 25 2.07 10.45 -7.71
CA ILE A 25 2.29 9.08 -7.22
C ILE A 25 2.75 8.15 -8.35
N LYS A 26 2.12 8.24 -9.52
CA LYS A 26 2.50 7.43 -10.70
C LYS A 26 3.96 7.64 -11.07
N ARG A 27 4.44 8.89 -11.04
CA ARG A 27 5.81 9.30 -11.39
C ARG A 27 6.85 8.94 -10.32
N MET A 28 6.44 8.60 -9.09
CA MET A 28 7.38 8.23 -8.03
C MET A 28 8.05 6.89 -8.29
N PRO A 29 9.36 6.74 -8.03
CA PRO A 29 10.00 5.44 -8.07
C PRO A 29 9.49 4.54 -6.93
N PRO A 30 9.48 3.21 -7.12
CA PRO A 30 9.19 2.26 -6.04
C PRO A 30 10.12 2.45 -4.84
N ASN A 31 9.66 2.13 -3.63
CA ASN A 31 10.44 2.22 -2.39
C ASN A 31 11.09 3.61 -2.14
N SER A 32 10.47 4.70 -2.60
CA SER A 32 10.99 6.06 -2.46
C SER A 32 10.56 6.76 -1.18
N ILE A 33 9.50 6.30 -0.53
CA ILE A 33 8.95 6.89 0.70
C ILE A 33 9.30 5.99 1.88
N GLY A 34 10.12 6.47 2.83
CA GLY A 34 10.32 5.73 4.09
C GLY A 34 9.02 5.65 4.89
N CYS A 35 8.59 4.43 5.26
CA CYS A 35 7.33 4.22 5.97
C CYS A 35 7.47 3.15 7.07
N VAL A 36 6.91 3.44 8.24
CA VAL A 36 6.59 2.46 9.29
C VAL A 36 5.07 2.41 9.33
N LEU A 37 4.50 1.27 8.95
CA LEU A 37 3.07 1.10 8.77
C LEU A 37 2.52 0.26 9.92
N GLU A 38 1.42 0.70 10.54
CA GLU A 38 0.66 -0.08 11.51
C GLU A 38 -0.70 -0.46 10.94
N ARG A 39 -1.41 0.51 10.35
CA ARG A 39 -2.72 0.31 9.76
C ARG A 39 -2.84 0.98 8.39
N PHE A 40 -3.37 0.26 7.43
CA PHE A 40 -3.63 0.77 6.08
C PHE A 40 -5.02 0.34 5.63
N ASN A 41 -5.94 1.30 5.48
CA ASN A 41 -7.30 1.01 5.04
C ASN A 41 -7.75 2.02 3.98
N LEU A 42 -7.89 1.56 2.73
CA LEU A 42 -8.31 2.40 1.61
C LEU A 42 -9.41 1.70 0.80
N THR A 43 -10.43 2.47 0.46
CA THR A 43 -11.60 2.00 -0.31
C THR A 43 -11.83 2.94 -1.49
N ASP A 44 -11.97 2.35 -2.67
CA ASP A 44 -12.40 2.99 -3.91
C ASP A 44 -11.65 4.29 -4.23
N THR A 45 -10.32 4.19 -4.21
CA THR A 45 -9.44 5.34 -4.48
C THR A 45 -8.14 4.94 -5.19
N GLY A 46 -7.70 5.77 -6.14
CA GLY A 46 -6.40 5.62 -6.79
C GLY A 46 -5.20 5.78 -5.86
N LEU A 47 -5.39 6.28 -4.62
CA LEU A 47 -4.33 6.32 -3.60
C LEU A 47 -3.78 4.94 -3.26
N ILE A 48 -4.52 3.85 -3.52
CA ILE A 48 -4.04 2.49 -3.32
C ILE A 48 -2.67 2.29 -4.01
N ASN A 49 -2.45 2.93 -5.17
CA ASN A 49 -1.19 2.89 -5.93
C ASN A 49 0.04 3.50 -5.22
N ILE A 50 -0.12 4.07 -4.02
CA ILE A 50 1.00 4.50 -3.18
C ILE A 50 1.76 3.32 -2.57
N LEU A 51 1.10 2.17 -2.36
CA LEU A 51 1.68 0.99 -1.69
C LEU A 51 3.08 0.60 -2.22
N PRO A 52 3.30 0.42 -3.54
CA PRO A 52 4.63 0.08 -4.04
C PRO A 52 5.66 1.20 -3.92
N LYS A 53 5.24 2.43 -3.60
CA LYS A 53 6.13 3.59 -3.38
C LYS A 53 6.63 3.63 -1.94
N LEU A 54 5.95 2.96 -1.01
CA LEU A 54 6.34 2.85 0.39
C LEU A 54 7.48 1.84 0.55
N ARG A 55 8.57 2.29 1.17
CA ARG A 55 9.68 1.46 1.63
C ARG A 55 9.40 0.97 3.03
N ILE A 56 8.70 -0.15 3.12
CA ILE A 56 8.35 -0.84 4.36
C ILE A 56 9.37 -1.96 4.63
N ASN A 57 9.90 -2.01 5.85
CA ASN A 57 10.80 -3.09 6.25
C ASN A 57 10.03 -4.42 6.32
N LYS A 58 10.62 -5.53 5.85
CA LYS A 58 10.02 -6.87 5.92
C LYS A 58 9.65 -7.31 7.34
N ASN A 59 10.38 -6.81 8.33
CA ASN A 59 10.13 -7.09 9.75
C ASN A 59 9.16 -6.10 10.41
N CYS A 60 8.64 -5.11 9.66
CA CYS A 60 7.60 -4.21 10.15
C CYS A 60 6.32 -5.01 10.38
N ARG A 61 5.77 -4.94 11.59
CA ARG A 61 4.47 -5.52 11.89
C ARG A 61 3.39 -4.55 11.43
N VAL A 62 2.50 -5.03 10.58
CA VAL A 62 1.31 -4.31 10.11
C VAL A 62 0.12 -5.02 10.71
N GLU A 63 -0.64 -4.33 11.55
CA GLU A 63 -1.80 -4.93 12.22
C GLU A 63 -2.94 -5.19 11.24
N TRP A 64 -3.17 -4.27 10.30
CA TRP A 64 -4.30 -4.38 9.38
C TRP A 64 -4.01 -3.77 8.01
N LEU A 65 -4.29 -4.54 6.95
CA LEU A 65 -4.30 -4.10 5.56
C LEU A 65 -5.69 -4.34 4.95
N GLY A 66 -6.48 -3.28 4.83
CA GLY A 66 -7.79 -3.28 4.18
C GLY A 66 -7.77 -2.55 2.84
N LEU A 67 -8.12 -3.23 1.76
CA LEU A 67 -8.25 -2.63 0.43
C LEU A 67 -9.57 -3.06 -0.22
N THR A 68 -10.35 -2.09 -0.69
CA THR A 68 -11.51 -2.34 -1.55
C THR A 68 -11.38 -1.48 -2.80
N ALA A 69 -11.62 -2.07 -3.97
CA ALA A 69 -11.57 -1.34 -5.23
C ALA A 69 -12.65 -1.85 -6.18
N SER A 70 -13.75 -1.12 -6.30
CA SER A 70 -14.88 -1.42 -7.19
C SER A 70 -14.54 -1.29 -8.68
N GLU A 71 -13.46 -0.58 -9.01
CA GLU A 71 -12.96 -0.39 -10.37
C GLU A 71 -11.48 -0.75 -10.48
N GLU A 72 -11.08 -1.39 -11.59
CA GLU A 72 -9.69 -1.75 -11.86
C GLU A 72 -8.76 -0.52 -11.87
N ALA A 73 -9.27 0.64 -12.31
CA ALA A 73 -8.52 1.89 -12.38
C ALA A 73 -7.88 2.30 -11.04
N HIS A 74 -8.48 1.91 -9.91
CA HIS A 74 -7.94 2.17 -8.58
C HIS A 74 -6.66 1.38 -8.28
N VAL A 75 -6.43 0.24 -8.94
CA VAL A 75 -5.30 -0.67 -8.68
C VAL A 75 -4.41 -0.93 -9.90
N ALA A 76 -4.77 -0.41 -11.08
CA ALA A 76 -4.06 -0.64 -12.34
C ALA A 76 -2.54 -0.36 -12.26
N GLY A 77 -2.14 0.69 -11.54
CA GLY A 77 -0.71 1.02 -11.35
C GLY A 77 0.06 0.00 -10.52
N ILE A 78 -0.61 -0.73 -9.63
CA ILE A 78 -0.05 -1.87 -8.92
C ILE A 78 0.01 -3.10 -9.83
N LEU A 79 -1.08 -3.42 -10.52
CA LEU A 79 -1.17 -4.60 -11.38
C LEU A 79 -0.15 -4.56 -12.54
N ALA A 80 0.18 -3.37 -13.02
CA ALA A 80 1.21 -3.15 -14.02
C ALA A 80 2.66 -3.34 -13.51
N GLN A 81 2.88 -3.52 -12.20
CA GLN A 81 4.24 -3.74 -11.68
C GLN A 81 4.78 -5.12 -12.07
N GLU A 82 6.03 -5.14 -12.53
CA GLU A 82 6.77 -6.37 -12.81
C GLU A 82 7.27 -7.03 -11.51
N LYS A 83 7.77 -6.21 -10.58
CA LYS A 83 8.40 -6.70 -9.34
C LYS A 83 7.44 -6.60 -8.17
N PRO A 84 7.34 -7.66 -7.34
CA PRO A 84 6.54 -7.59 -6.13
C PRO A 84 7.07 -6.54 -5.14
N PHE A 85 6.18 -5.90 -4.39
CA PHE A 85 6.52 -4.96 -3.32
C PHE A 85 6.31 -5.56 -1.93
N CYS A 86 6.95 -4.95 -0.92
CA CYS A 86 6.90 -5.41 0.47
C CYS A 86 5.88 -4.60 1.27
N VAL A 87 5.04 -5.28 2.03
CA VAL A 87 4.09 -4.66 2.98
C VAL A 87 4.39 -4.99 4.44
N GLY A 88 5.52 -5.65 4.73
CA GLY A 88 5.82 -6.16 6.07
C GLY A 88 5.03 -7.42 6.42
N ARG A 89 4.96 -7.73 7.71
CA ARG A 89 4.20 -8.86 8.28
C ARG A 89 2.81 -8.39 8.63
N VAL A 90 1.85 -8.67 7.76
CA VAL A 90 0.44 -8.32 7.95
C VAL A 90 -0.20 -9.34 8.86
N LYS A 91 -0.88 -8.89 9.92
CA LYS A 91 -1.63 -9.75 10.84
C LYS A 91 -3.04 -10.03 10.31
N ASP A 92 -3.77 -8.99 9.92
CA ASP A 92 -5.12 -9.11 9.38
C ASP A 92 -5.18 -8.46 7.99
N MET A 93 -5.67 -9.20 6.98
CA MET A 93 -5.76 -8.75 5.59
C MET A 93 -7.19 -8.87 5.07
N TRP A 94 -7.70 -7.77 4.49
CA TRP A 94 -9.03 -7.71 3.90
C TRP A 94 -8.96 -7.10 2.50
N LEU A 95 -9.17 -7.93 1.47
CA LEU A 95 -9.17 -7.52 0.06
C LEU A 95 -10.53 -7.81 -0.57
N LYS A 96 -11.11 -6.83 -1.26
CA LYS A 96 -12.39 -6.96 -1.98
C LYS A 96 -12.33 -6.45 -3.41
N GLU A 97 -13.15 -7.04 -4.28
CA GLU A 97 -13.30 -6.64 -5.69
C GLU A 97 -11.94 -6.67 -6.42
N TYR A 98 -11.62 -5.66 -7.25
CA TYR A 98 -10.35 -5.60 -7.97
C TYR A 98 -9.12 -5.52 -7.05
N ALA A 99 -9.30 -5.16 -5.77
CA ALA A 99 -8.20 -5.13 -4.81
C ALA A 99 -7.64 -6.53 -4.51
N VAL A 100 -8.39 -7.61 -4.78
CA VAL A 100 -7.87 -8.98 -4.65
C VAL A 100 -6.65 -9.20 -5.55
N GLY A 101 -6.62 -8.56 -6.74
CA GLY A 101 -5.48 -8.68 -7.66
C GLY A 101 -4.17 -8.11 -7.09
N VAL A 102 -4.24 -7.18 -6.13
CA VAL A 102 -3.05 -6.56 -5.50
C VAL A 102 -2.17 -7.60 -4.81
N ILE A 103 -2.78 -8.68 -4.25
CA ILE A 103 -2.03 -9.72 -3.54
C ILE A 103 -0.99 -10.42 -4.44
N THR A 104 -1.25 -10.51 -5.74
CA THR A 104 -0.34 -11.12 -6.72
C THR A 104 0.94 -10.32 -6.93
N LYS A 105 0.94 -9.05 -6.52
CA LYS A 105 2.05 -8.12 -6.61
C LYS A 105 2.73 -7.87 -5.27
N MET A 106 2.32 -8.58 -4.23
CA MET A 106 2.93 -8.50 -2.91
C MET A 106 3.96 -9.61 -2.71
N SER A 107 5.05 -9.31 -2.00
CA SER A 107 6.00 -10.31 -1.53
C SER A 107 5.44 -11.01 -0.30
N LEU A 108 4.70 -12.11 -0.50
CA LEU A 108 4.01 -12.86 0.56
C LEU A 108 4.91 -13.74 1.44
N LYS A 109 6.23 -13.72 1.23
CA LYS A 109 7.17 -14.61 1.95
C LYS A 109 7.12 -14.46 3.48
N ASP A 110 6.50 -13.40 3.99
CA ASP A 110 6.38 -13.08 5.42
C ASP A 110 4.94 -12.68 5.84
N CYS A 111 3.91 -12.99 5.03
CA CYS A 111 2.50 -12.78 5.42
C CYS A 111 2.00 -14.02 6.19
N GLU A 112 1.63 -13.85 7.46
CA GLU A 112 0.85 -14.84 8.21
C GLU A 112 -0.61 -14.62 7.77
N ILE A 113 -1.18 -15.54 6.98
CA ILE A 113 -2.58 -15.51 6.52
C ILE A 113 -3.37 -16.56 7.30
#